data_AF-A0A953FC02-F1
#
_entry.id   AF-A0A953FC02-F1
#
_cell.length_a   1.000
_cell.length_b   1.000
_cell.length_c   1.000
_cell.angle_alpha   90.00
_cell.angle_beta   90.00
_cell.angle_gamma   90.00
#
_symmetry.space_group_name_H-M   'P 1'
#
loop_
_entity.id
_entity.type
_entity.pdbx_description
1 polymer ?
#
loop_
_entity_poly.entity_id
_entity_poly.type
_entity_poly.pdbx_seq_one_letter_code
_entity_poly.pdbx_strand_id
1 'polypeptide(L)'
;MKLKLSSKRLASGRFQVNFTIQGFESPYYGYLLAEPQSTVTEVVNKISRHFQAMEASERYYQRNLYSIGARNTHSGRILIFRQHGQN
;
A
#
# COMPACT_ATOMS: atom_id res chain seq x y z
N MET A 1 -7.98 -8.63 -10.39
CA MET A 1 -7.12 -8.35 -9.22
C MET A 1 -7.44 -9.32 -8.09
N LYS A 2 -6.47 -10.07 -7.58
CA LYS A 2 -6.62 -10.88 -6.36
C LYS A 2 -5.74 -10.29 -5.26
N LEU A 3 -6.35 -9.88 -4.14
CA LEU A 3 -5.66 -9.25 -3.02
C LEU A 3 -5.47 -10.26 -1.88
N LYS A 4 -4.24 -10.37 -1.38
CA LYS A 4 -3.91 -11.10 -0.16
C LYS A 4 -3.47 -10.12 0.90
N LEU A 5 -3.97 -10.26 2.12
CA LEU A 5 -3.68 -9.37 3.25
C LEU A 5 -3.11 -10.18 4.42
N SER A 6 -2.14 -9.60 5.11
CA SER A 6 -1.76 -9.98 6.48
C SER A 6 -1.57 -8.70 7.30
N SER A 7 -1.65 -8.78 8.62
CA SER A 7 -1.43 -7.61 9.46
C SER A 7 -0.63 -7.93 10.71
N LYS A 8 0.07 -6.92 11.20
CA LYS A 8 0.79 -6.95 12.48
C LYS A 8 0.43 -5.70 13.26
N ARG A 9 0.01 -5.86 14.53
CA ARG A 9 -0.15 -4.73 15.44
C ARG A 9 1.21 -4.19 15.85
N LEU A 10 1.39 -2.87 15.76
CA LEU A 10 2.61 -2.18 16.14
C LEU A 10 2.52 -1.71 17.60
N ALA A 11 3.68 -1.41 18.21
CA ALA A 11 3.74 -0.85 19.57
C ALA A 11 2.93 0.45 19.72
N SER A 12 2.78 1.22 18.64
CA SER A 12 1.92 2.42 18.60
C SER A 12 0.41 2.14 18.67
N GLY A 13 -0.02 0.89 18.74
CA GLY A 13 -1.43 0.49 18.70
C GLY A 13 -2.00 0.32 17.29
N ARG A 14 -1.45 1.03 16.29
CA ARG A 14 -1.81 0.90 14.86
C ARG A 14 -1.44 -0.45 14.25
N PHE A 15 -2.00 -0.75 13.08
CA PHE A 15 -1.74 -1.98 12.35
C PHE A 15 -0.93 -1.72 11.09
N GLN A 16 0.15 -2.45 10.90
CA GLN A 16 0.80 -2.57 9.59
C GLN A 16 0.12 -3.69 8.82
N VAL A 17 -0.57 -3.33 7.75
CA VAL A 17 -1.15 -4.27 6.78
C VAL A 17 -0.12 -4.51 5.69
N ASN A 18 0.32 -5.75 5.54
CA ASN A 18 1.11 -6.19 4.39
C ASN A 18 0.14 -6.76 3.36
N PHE A 19 0.35 -6.43 2.09
CA PHE A 19 -0.52 -6.91 1.02
C PHE A 19 0.25 -7.36 -0.21
N THR A 20 -0.34 -8.29 -0.94
CA THR A 20 0.12 -8.73 -2.26
C THR A 20 -1.03 -8.66 -3.24
N ILE A 21 -0.78 -8.11 -4.42
CA ILE A 21 -1.72 -7.97 -5.51
C ILE A 21 -1.27 -8.90 -6.64
N GLN A 22 -2.13 -9.85 -6.98
CA GLN A 22 -1.91 -10.87 -8.01
C GLN A 22 -2.88 -10.69 -9.19
N GLY A 23 -2.54 -11.29 -10.33
CA GLY A 23 -3.36 -11.26 -11.55
C GLY A 23 -2.91 -10.21 -12.58
N PHE A 24 -1.64 -9.82 -12.54
CA PHE A 24 -0.95 -8.96 -13.51
C PHE A 24 0.33 -9.67 -13.97
N GLU A 25 0.93 -9.22 -15.07
CA GLU A 25 2.20 -9.78 -15.60
C GLU A 25 3.32 -9.83 -14.55
N SER A 26 3.36 -8.87 -13.63
CA SER A 26 4.21 -8.92 -12.44
C SER A 26 3.36 -8.64 -11.20
N PRO A 27 3.47 -9.46 -10.14
CA PRO A 27 2.76 -9.19 -8.90
C PRO A 27 3.30 -7.92 -8.23
N TYR A 28 2.46 -7.30 -7.42
CA TYR A 28 2.85 -6.17 -6.57
C TYR A 28 2.73 -6.55 -5.11
N TYR A 29 3.55 -5.94 -4.27
CA TYR A 29 3.42 -6.06 -2.82
C TYR A 29 3.54 -4.68 -2.18
N GLY A 30 3.08 -4.58 -0.93
CA GLY A 30 3.09 -3.30 -0.26
C GLY A 30 2.71 -3.33 1.20
N TYR A 31 2.75 -2.15 1.79
CA TYR A 31 2.48 -1.92 3.20
C TYR A 31 1.53 -0.75 3.35
N LEU A 32 0.54 -0.89 4.22
CA LEU A 32 -0.38 0.18 4.59
C LEU A 32 -0.42 0.29 6.11
N LEU A 33 -0.26 1.50 6.63
CA LEU A 33 -0.53 1.79 8.02
C LEU A 33 -2.03 2.08 8.21
N ALA A 34 -2.69 1.25 9.02
CA ALA A 34 -4.12 1.31 9.31
C ALA A 34 -4.36 1.67 10.78
N GLU A 35 -5.43 2.42 11.02
CA GLU A 35 -5.86 2.77 12.37
C GLU A 35 -6.61 1.58 13.01
N PRO A 36 -6.62 1.44 14.34
CA PRO A 36 -7.29 0.32 15.02
C PRO A 36 -8.77 0.16 14.68
N GLN A 37 -9.45 1.29 14.42
CA GLN A 37 -10.86 1.36 14.05
C GLN A 37 -11.13 1.15 12.54
N SER A 38 -10.09 1.02 11.72
CA SER A 38 -10.26 0.78 10.29
C SER A 38 -10.82 -0.62 10.04
N THR A 39 -11.93 -0.68 9.31
CA THR A 39 -12.51 -1.93 8.83
C THR A 39 -11.66 -2.55 7.72
N VAL A 40 -11.80 -3.85 7.52
CA VAL A 40 -11.16 -4.55 6.39
C VAL A 40 -11.59 -3.94 5.05
N THR A 41 -12.86 -3.57 4.91
CA THR A 41 -13.38 -2.94 3.68
C THR A 41 -12.70 -1.61 3.40
N GLU A 42 -12.49 -0.76 4.40
CA GLU A 42 -11.76 0.50 4.23
C GLU A 42 -10.29 0.29 3.82
N VAL A 43 -9.64 -0.70 4.43
CA VAL A 43 -8.28 -1.12 4.08
C VAL A 43 -8.21 -1.58 2.62
N VAL A 44 -9.10 -2.48 2.20
CA VAL A 44 -9.17 -2.99 0.83
C VAL A 44 -9.44 -1.84 -0.16
N ASN A 45 -10.43 -0.99 0.12
CA ASN A 45 -10.78 0.13 -0.75
C ASN A 45 -9.61 1.12 -0.89
N LYS A 46 -8.87 1.38 0.18
CA LYS A 46 -7.69 2.24 0.14
C LYS A 46 -6.59 1.62 -0.72
N ILE A 47 -6.27 0.35 -0.53
CA ILE A 47 -5.27 -0.36 -1.35
C ILE A 47 -5.67 -0.30 -2.83
N SER A 48 -6.91 -0.65 -3.16
CA SER A 48 -7.42 -0.65 -4.53
C SER A 48 -7.34 0.73 -5.20
N ARG A 49 -7.76 1.80 -4.50
CA ARG A 49 -7.70 3.17 -5.04
C ARG A 49 -6.27 3.60 -5.36
N HIS A 50 -5.34 3.33 -4.46
CA HIS A 50 -3.93 3.70 -4.65
C HIS A 50 -3.27 2.86 -5.74
N PHE A 51 -3.61 1.58 -5.84
CA PHE A 51 -3.13 0.71 -6.90
C PHE A 51 -3.63 1.14 -8.29
N GLN A 52 -4.92 1.45 -8.42
CA GLN A 52 -5.49 1.95 -9.69
C GLN A 52 -4.86 3.28 -10.11
N ALA A 53 -4.64 4.20 -9.17
CA ALA A 53 -3.97 5.47 -9.45
C ALA A 53 -2.51 5.30 -9.88
N MET A 54 -1.83 4.27 -9.35
CA MET A 54 -0.47 3.90 -9.73
C MET A 54 -0.41 3.30 -11.14
N GLU A 55 -1.30 2.37 -11.47
CA GLU A 55 -1.35 1.79 -12.83
C GLU A 55 -1.67 2.84 -13.90
N ALA A 56 -2.49 3.85 -13.56
CA ALA A 56 -2.85 4.91 -14.49
C ALA A 56 -1.71 5.94 -14.74
N SER A 57 -0.63 5.97 -13.95
CA SER A 57 0.41 7.00 -14.11
C SER A 57 1.78 6.60 -13.56
N GLU A 58 2.80 6.63 -14.43
CA GLU A 58 4.21 6.49 -14.02
C GLU A 58 4.65 7.57 -13.00
N ARG A 59 4.04 8.76 -13.04
CA ARG A 59 4.33 9.87 -12.11
C ARG A 59 3.88 9.60 -10.67
N TYR A 60 3.06 8.57 -10.44
CA TYR A 60 2.59 8.21 -9.11
C TYR A 60 3.76 7.83 -8.19
N TYR A 61 4.73 7.04 -8.67
CA TYR A 61 5.89 6.64 -7.87
C TYR A 61 6.75 7.83 -7.47
N GLN A 62 7.00 8.76 -8.39
CA GLN A 62 7.74 9.99 -8.11
C GLN A 62 7.08 10.76 -6.97
N ARG A 63 5.77 11.02 -7.05
CA ARG A 63 5.03 11.78 -6.01
C ARG A 63 5.02 11.08 -4.64
N ASN A 64 4.90 9.75 -4.62
CA ASN A 64 4.91 9.00 -3.36
C ASN A 64 6.30 8.92 -2.73
N LEU A 65 7.37 8.90 -3.52
CA LEU A 65 8.75 8.95 -3.01
C LEU A 65 9.14 10.36 -2.53
N TYR A 66 8.83 11.40 -3.31
CA TYR A 66 9.09 12.79 -2.91
C TYR A 66 8.33 13.20 -1.63
N SER A 67 7.13 12.65 -1.40
CA SER A 67 6.35 12.95 -0.20
C SER A 67 6.84 12.26 1.07
N ILE A 68 7.70 11.23 0.98
CA ILE A 68 8.34 10.60 2.14
C ILE A 68 9.29 11.57 2.84
N GLY A 69 10.01 12.41 2.09
CA GLY A 69 10.97 13.37 2.66
C GLY A 69 10.36 14.67 3.18
N ALA A 70 9.18 15.07 2.69
CA ALA A 70 8.72 16.46 2.80
C ALA A 70 7.48 16.72 3.68
N ARG A 71 6.83 15.70 4.28
CA ARG A 71 5.57 15.92 5.02
C ARG A 71 5.51 15.27 6.40
N ASN A 72 5.47 16.14 7.40
CA ASN A 72 4.99 15.84 8.75
C ASN A 72 3.48 15.50 8.71
N THR A 73 3.13 14.41 9.39
CA THR A 73 1.79 14.05 9.91
C THR A 73 0.59 13.83 8.94
N HIS A 74 0.01 12.63 9.03
CA HIS A 74 -1.40 12.24 8.77
C HIS A 74 -1.91 11.62 7.46
N SER A 75 -1.21 11.55 6.33
CA SER A 75 -1.83 10.93 5.13
C SER A 75 -1.42 9.48 4.89
N GLY A 76 -2.09 8.53 5.56
CA GLY A 76 -2.35 7.20 4.99
C GLY A 76 -1.22 6.51 4.22
N ARG A 77 -0.03 6.43 4.81
CA ARG A 77 1.20 5.91 4.19
C ARG A 77 0.95 4.52 3.63
N ILE A 78 0.80 4.45 2.32
CA ILE A 78 0.79 3.22 1.56
C ILE A 78 2.05 3.19 0.71
N LEU A 79 2.77 2.08 0.77
CA LEU A 79 3.92 1.79 -0.07
C LEU A 79 3.52 0.64 -0.98
N ILE A 80 3.80 0.78 -2.28
CA ILE A 80 3.53 -0.25 -3.28
C ILE A 80 4.81 -0.43 -4.09
N PHE A 81 5.20 -1.68 -4.27
CA PHE A 81 6.40 -2.09 -4.99
C PHE A 81 6.04 -3.14 -6.03
N ARG A 82 6.68 -3.06 -7.19
CA ARG A 82 6.64 -4.14 -8.18
C ARG A 82 7.53 -5.27 -7.69
N GLN A 83 7.02 -6.49 -7.69
CA GLN A 83 7.84 -7.65 -7.38
C GLN A 83 8.67 -7.98 -8.63
N HIS A 84 9.92 -7.54 -8.65
CA HIS A 84 10.89 -8.02 -9.65
C HIS A 84 11.23 -9.47 -9.32
N GLY A 85 11.10 -10.37 -10.29
CA GLY A 85 11.59 -11.73 -10.16
C GLY A 85 13.10 -11.68 -9.89
N GLN A 86 13.52 -12.24 -8.75
CA GLN A 86 14.91 -12.65 -8.60
C GLN A 86 15.11 -13.78 -9.64
N ASN A 87 16.03 -13.57 -10.58
CA ASN A 87 16.61 -14.67 -11.35
C ASN A 87 17.38 -15.60 -10.42
#